data_AF-K1UZS9-F1
#
_entry.id   AF-K1UZS9-F1
#
_cell.length_a   1.000
_cell.length_b   1.000
_cell.length_c   1.000
_cell.angle_alpha   90.00
_cell.angle_beta   90.00
_cell.angle_gamma   90.00
#
_symmetry.space_group_name_H-M   'P 1'
#
loop_
_entity.id
_entity.type
_entity.pdbx_description
1 polymer ?
#
loop_
_entity_poly.entity_id
_entity_poly.type
_entity_poly.pdbx_seq_one_letter_code
_entity_poly.pdbx_strand_id
1 'polypeptide(L)' 'MQMQKHARRRIFYRWHLANGWAGAGYHFLVRKDGTIYRLRPEDKVGAHAYGSNYNSIGV' A
#
# COMPACT_ATOMS: atom_id res chain seq x y z
N MET A 1 -11.71 17.03 10.25
CA MET A 1 -12.33 15.72 9.96
C MET A 1 -11.23 14.66 9.97
N GLN A 2 -11.45 13.54 10.67
CA GLN A 2 -10.52 12.90 11.60
C GLN A 2 -9.24 12.23 11.04
N MET A 3 -8.16 12.44 11.81
CA MET A 3 -7.06 11.52 12.15
C MET A 3 -6.76 10.38 11.17
N GLN A 4 -5.69 10.58 10.39
CA GLN A 4 -4.91 9.49 9.82
C GLN A 4 -4.39 8.61 10.97
N LYS A 5 -5.10 7.53 11.29
CA LYS A 5 -4.73 6.57 12.33
C LYS A 5 -3.37 5.95 11.95
N HIS A 6 -2.30 6.47 12.56
CA HIS A 6 -0.88 6.13 12.39
C HIS A 6 -0.50 4.68 12.79
N ALA A 7 -1.44 3.74 12.74
CA ALA A 7 -1.19 2.33 13.01
C ALA A 7 -0.48 1.67 11.81
N ARG A 8 0.86 1.85 11.80
CA ARG A 8 1.88 0.94 11.22
C ARG A 8 2.17 1.02 9.72
N ARG A 9 2.29 2.22 9.14
CA ARG A 9 3.13 2.44 7.92
C ARG A 9 4.51 1.76 8.04
N ARG A 10 5.04 1.74 9.27
CA ARG A 10 6.40 1.30 9.61
C ARG A 10 6.64 -0.22 9.47
N ILE A 11 5.63 -1.08 9.55
CA ILE A 11 5.83 -2.54 9.41
C ILE A 11 5.87 -2.94 7.93
N PHE A 12 4.91 -2.46 7.14
CA PHE A 12 4.91 -2.69 5.69
C PHE A 12 6.17 -2.08 5.06
N TYR A 13 6.48 -0.82 5.36
CA TYR A 13 7.65 -0.16 4.77
C TYR A 13 8.97 -0.84 5.13
N ARG A 14 9.19 -1.21 6.41
CA ARG A 14 10.46 -1.87 6.82
C ARG A 14 10.61 -3.28 6.29
N TRP A 15 9.53 -4.07 6.25
CA TRP A 15 9.59 -5.43 5.68
C TRP A 15 9.79 -5.40 4.16
N HIS A 16 9.15 -4.46 3.45
CA HIS A 16 9.33 -4.30 2.00
C HIS A 16 10.75 -3.82 1.66
N LEU A 17 11.28 -2.85 2.41
CA LEU A 17 12.67 -2.42 2.24
C LEU A 17 13.67 -3.54 2.55
N ALA A 18 13.42 -4.36 3.57
CA ALA A 18 14.27 -5.51 3.89
C ALA A 18 14.29 -6.56 2.78
N ASN A 19 13.21 -6.66 1.99
CA ASN A 19 13.11 -7.53 0.82
C ASN A 19 13.64 -6.87 -0.47
N GLY A 20 14.22 -5.66 -0.40
CA GLY A 20 14.73 -4.92 -1.56
C GLY A 20 13.64 -4.30 -2.44
N TRP A 21 12.39 -4.21 -1.96
CA TRP A 21 11.27 -3.65 -2.71
C TRP A 21 11.17 -2.15 -2.48
N ALA A 22 10.84 -1.39 -3.52
CA ALA A 22 10.71 0.07 -3.48
C ALA A 22 9.53 0.60 -2.60
N GLY A 23 8.76 -0.31 -2.00
CA GLY A 23 7.59 -0.01 -1.17
C GLY A 23 6.50 -1.06 -1.34
N ALA A 24 5.32 -0.82 -0.76
CA ALA A 24 4.16 -1.71 -0.91
C ALA A 24 3.76 -1.91 -2.39
N GLY A 25 3.33 -3.11 -2.75
CA GLY A 25 2.80 -3.44 -4.08
C GLY A 25 1.39 -2.91 -4.34
N TYR A 26 0.65 -2.54 -3.29
CA TYR A 26 -0.73 -2.06 -3.34
C TYR A 26 -0.82 -0.56 -3.03
N HIS A 27 -1.88 0.09 -3.49
CA HIS A 27 -2.18 1.49 -3.16
C HIS A 27 -2.93 1.60 -1.84
N PHE A 28 -3.80 0.63 -1.55
CA PHE A 28 -4.58 0.59 -0.32
C PHE A 28 -4.47 -0.76 0.38
N LEU A 29 -4.89 -0.79 1.65
CA LEU A 29 -5.16 -1.99 2.42
C LEU A 29 -6.41 -1.73 3.28
N VAL A 30 -7.40 -2.61 3.18
CA VAL A 30 -8.61 -2.57 4.01
C VAL A 30 -8.54 -3.67 5.06
N ARG A 31 -8.63 -3.31 6.35
CA ARG A 31 -8.69 -4.29 7.44
C ARG A 31 -10.11 -4.81 7.66
N LYS A 32 -10.23 -5.96 8.33
CA LYS A 32 -11.52 -6.56 8.71
C LYS A 32 -12.41 -5.65 9.57
N ASP A 33 -11.80 -4.70 10.29
CA ASP A 33 -12.50 -3.69 11.10
C ASP A 33 -12.92 -2.45 10.29
N GLY A 34 -12.72 -2.46 8.97
CA GLY A 34 -13.03 -1.35 8.07
C GLY A 34 -11.97 -0.24 8.03
N THR A 35 -10.86 -0.35 8.78
CA THR A 35 -9.79 0.65 8.71
C THR A 35 -9.06 0.58 7.38
N ILE A 36 -8.93 1.74 6.71
CA ILE A 36 -8.23 1.89 5.43
C ILE A 36 -6.84 2.49 5.64
N TYR A 37 -5.84 1.91 4.99
CA TYR A 37 -4.48 2.44 4.92
C TYR A 37 -4.12 2.85 3.51
N ARG A 38 -3.60 4.07 3.35
CA ARG A 38 -2.91 4.51 2.12
C ARG A 38 -1.46 4.05 2.16
N LEU A 39 -1.07 3.27 1.16
CA LEU A 39 0.24 2.65 1.00
C LEU A 39 1.03 3.35 -0.11
N ARG A 40 1.06 2.80 -1.34
CA ARG A 40 1.70 3.43 -2.50
C ARG A 40 0.83 4.57 -3.04
N PRO A 41 1.39 5.74 -3.37
CA PRO A 41 0.65 6.81 -4.03
C PRO A 41 0.01 6.35 -5.34
N GLU A 42 -1.21 6.80 -5.61
CA GLU A 42 -2.03 6.41 -6.76
C GLU A 42 -1.46 6.86 -8.11
N ASP A 43 -0.54 7.82 -8.11
CA ASP A 43 0.21 8.31 -9.28
C ASP A 43 1.45 7.44 -9.60
N LYS A 44 1.68 6.35 -8.86
CA LYS A 44 2.79 5.43 -9.07
C LYS A 44 2.28 4.06 -9.44
N VAL A 45 2.93 3.41 -10.41
CA VAL A 45 2.62 2.04 -10.82
C VAL A 45 2.79 1.07 -9.64
N GLY A 46 1.80 0.20 -9.40
CA GLY A 46 1.81 -0.82 -8.35
C GLY A 46 2.60 -2.09 -8.71
N ALA A 47 2.53 -3.09 -7.83
CA ALA A 47 3.07 -4.44 -8.02
C ALA A 47 2.14 -5.48 -7.39
N HIS A 48 0.87 -5.47 -7.79
CA HIS A 48 -0.22 -6.26 -7.21
C HIS A 48 -0.87 -7.23 -8.19
N ALA A 49 -0.74 -7.01 -9.51
CA ALA A 49 -1.28 -7.88 -10.55
C ALA A 49 -0.37 -7.88 -11.79
N TYR A 50 0.22 -9.03 -12.10
CA TYR A 50 1.08 -9.20 -13.28
C TYR A 50 0.33 -8.81 -14.56
N GLY A 51 0.97 -8.01 -15.42
CA GLY A 51 0.39 -7.55 -16.68
C GLY A 51 -0.62 -6.40 -16.57
N SER A 52 -1.06 -6.02 -15.37
CA SER A 52 -2.14 -5.02 -15.19
C SER A 52 -1.81 -3.88 -14.24
N ASN A 53 -0.60 -3.80 -13.67
CA ASN A 53 -0.23 -2.76 -12.70
C ASN A 53 -0.27 -1.32 -13.24
N TYR A 54 -0.12 -1.13 -14.56
CA TYR A 54 0.10 0.19 -15.17
C TYR A 54 -1.18 1.02 -15.34
N ASN A 55 -2.36 0.38 -15.28
CA ASN A 55 -3.65 1.03 -15.49
C ASN A 55 -4.70 0.63 -14.44
N SER A 56 -4.27 0.29 -13.23
CA SER A 56 -5.18 -0.17 -12.18
C SER A 56 -4.75 0.26 -10.78
N ILE A 57 -5.69 0.17 -9.82
CA ILE A 57 -5.48 0.47 -8.41
C ILE A 57 -5.59 -0.82 -7.59
N GLY A 58 -4.48 -1.31 -7.06
CA GLY A 58 -4.46 -2.40 -6.08
C GLY A 58 -4.94 -1.96 -4.69
N VAL A 59 -5.85 -2.74 -4.12
CA VAL A 59 -6.46 -2.58 -2.79
C VAL A 59 -6.31 -3.88 -2.00
#